data_AF-A0A563EPQ9-F1
#
_entry.id   AF-A0A563EPQ9-F1
#
_cell.length_a   1.000
_cell.length_b   1.000
_cell.length_c   1.000
_cell.angle_alpha   90.00
_cell.angle_beta   90.00
_cell.angle_gamma   90.00
#
_symmetry.space_group_name_H-M   'P 1'
#
loop_
_entity.id
_entity.type
_entity.pdbx_description
1 polymer ?
#
loop_
_entity_poly.entity_id
_entity_poly.type
_entity_poly.pdbx_seq_one_letter_code
_entity_poly.pdbx_strand_id
1 'polypeptide(L)'
;MAHHFGAVAVAEASGLAEFGDDRGRLRDALWCCDMTTSPDGHLGDDRLAEIRRRHRPDDPVVRALAINVDERLAAVRRTHRLLRRTMV
;
A
#
# COMPACT_ATOMS: atom_id res chain seq x y z
N MET A 1 5.80 -10.55 -10.14
CA MET A 1 5.63 -9.15 -9.74
C MET A 1 5.51 -9.05 -8.23
N ALA A 2 6.13 -8.03 -7.65
CA ALA A 2 5.90 -7.71 -6.24
C ALA A 2 4.56 -6.96 -6.12
N HIS A 3 3.63 -7.49 -5.34
CA HIS A 3 2.34 -6.82 -5.08
C HIS A 3 2.33 -6.07 -3.74
N HIS A 4 3.41 -6.12 -2.97
CA HIS A 4 3.51 -5.43 -1.69
C HIS A 4 3.72 -3.93 -1.90
N PHE A 5 3.22 -3.15 -0.96
CA PHE A 5 3.64 -1.79 -0.63
C PHE A 5 3.86 -0.79 -1.78
N GLY A 6 3.03 -0.80 -2.83
CA GLY A 6 3.23 0.15 -3.93
C GLY A 6 4.47 -0.13 -4.78
N ALA A 7 4.90 -1.39 -4.88
CA ALA A 7 6.11 -1.80 -5.58
C ALA A 7 6.26 -1.22 -7.00
N VAL A 8 5.17 -1.06 -7.76
CA VAL A 8 5.24 -0.42 -9.09
C VAL A 8 5.63 1.05 -8.98
N ALA A 9 5.06 1.82 -8.05
CA ALA A 9 5.44 3.22 -7.84
C ALA A 9 6.89 3.35 -7.31
N VAL A 10 7.36 2.37 -6.54
CA VAL A 10 8.77 2.30 -6.10
C VAL A 10 9.69 2.01 -7.30
N ALA A 11 9.30 1.07 -8.15
CA ALA A 11 10.02 0.75 -9.39
C ALA A 11 10.07 1.96 -10.32
N GLU A 12 8.95 2.66 -10.52
CA GLU A 12 8.88 3.93 -11.26
C GLU A 12 9.81 4.99 -10.67
N ALA A 13 9.77 5.19 -9.34
CA ALA A 13 10.65 6.14 -8.65
C ALA A 13 12.14 5.78 -8.76
N SER A 14 12.45 4.51 -9.06
CA SER A 14 13.81 3.95 -9.19
C SER A 14 14.24 3.74 -10.65
N GLY A 15 13.38 4.02 -11.63
CA GLY A 15 13.67 3.78 -13.06
C GLY A 15 13.62 2.31 -13.49
N LEU A 16 12.93 1.44 -12.74
CA LEU A 16 12.88 -0.02 -12.94
C LEU A 16 11.47 -0.53 -13.30
N ALA A 17 10.61 0.31 -13.89
CA ALA A 17 9.22 -0.02 -14.20
C ALA A 17 9.09 -0.86 -15.49
N GLU A 18 9.47 -2.14 -15.42
CA GLU A 18 9.33 -3.09 -16.55
C GLU A 18 8.00 -3.88 -16.51
N PHE A 19 7.30 -3.81 -15.38
CA PHE A 19 6.14 -4.63 -15.07
C PHE A 19 4.94 -3.73 -14.69
N GLY A 20 3.79 -3.93 -15.36
CA GLY A 20 2.53 -3.24 -15.04
C GLY A 20 1.96 -3.52 -13.64
N ASP A 21 1.04 -2.68 -13.21
CA ASP A 21 0.35 -2.80 -11.92
C ASP A 21 -0.93 -3.63 -12.05
N ASP A 22 -0.92 -4.87 -11.56
CA ASP A 22 -2.12 -5.70 -11.51
C ASP A 22 -3.06 -5.20 -10.39
N ARG A 23 -3.99 -4.32 -10.76
CA ARG A 23 -4.94 -3.62 -9.87
C ARG A 23 -6.11 -4.51 -9.39
N GLY A 24 -5.80 -5.78 -9.10
CA GLY A 24 -6.76 -6.80 -8.65
C GLY A 24 -6.91 -6.92 -7.13
N ARG A 25 -7.80 -7.83 -6.71
CA ARG A 25 -8.13 -8.09 -5.29
C ARG A 25 -6.93 -8.54 -4.46
N LEU A 26 -6.00 -9.29 -5.06
CA LEU A 26 -4.79 -9.76 -4.37
C LEU A 26 -3.90 -8.59 -3.96
N ARG A 27 -3.64 -7.65 -4.89
CA ARG A 27 -2.91 -6.42 -4.60
C ARG A 27 -3.59 -5.61 -3.50
N ASP A 28 -4.91 -5.42 -3.62
CA ASP A 28 -5.66 -4.67 -2.61
C ASP A 28 -5.58 -5.31 -1.21
N ALA A 29 -5.61 -6.64 -1.13
CA ALA A 29 -5.49 -7.37 0.13
C ALA A 29 -4.08 -7.22 0.74
N LEU A 30 -3.02 -7.38 -0.06
CA LEU A 30 -1.64 -7.22 0.40
C LEU A 30 -1.35 -5.77 0.84
N TRP A 31 -1.84 -4.78 0.09
CA TRP A 31 -1.74 -3.38 0.47
C TRP A 31 -2.53 -3.06 1.73
N CYS A 32 -3.67 -3.72 1.94
CA CYS A 32 -4.41 -3.61 3.19
C CYS A 32 -3.57 -4.13 4.38
N CYS A 33 -2.98 -5.32 4.26
CA CYS A 33 -2.10 -5.88 5.30
C CYS A 33 -0.92 -4.97 5.61
N ASP A 34 -0.32 -4.35 4.59
CA ASP A 34 0.81 -3.44 4.75
C ASP A 34 0.47 -2.11 5.46
N MET A 35 -0.79 -1.67 5.32
CA MET A 35 -1.31 -0.43 5.87
C MET A 35 -1.95 -0.60 7.25
N THR A 36 -2.33 -1.83 7.61
CA THR A 36 -2.86 -2.21 8.90
C THR A 36 -1.73 -2.61 9.83
N THR A 37 -1.47 -1.80 10.85
CA THR A 37 -0.45 -2.09 11.87
C THR A 37 -1.03 -2.30 13.26
N SER A 38 -2.34 -2.07 13.45
CA SER A 38 -3.01 -2.37 14.71
C SER A 38 -3.28 -3.88 14.82
N PRO A 39 -3.06 -4.49 16.00
CA PRO A 39 -3.46 -5.88 16.25
C PRO A 39 -4.96 -6.13 16.02
N ASP A 40 -5.78 -5.09 16.11
CA ASP A 40 -7.24 -5.16 15.91
C ASP A 40 -7.65 -5.07 14.42
N GLY A 41 -6.68 -5.00 13.51
CA GLY A 41 -6.93 -4.96 12.07
C GLY A 41 -7.30 -3.57 11.52
N HIS A 42 -7.26 -2.52 12.35
CA HIS A 42 -7.49 -1.14 11.94
C HIS A 42 -6.26 -0.56 11.21
N LEU A 43 -6.52 0.40 10.31
CA LEU A 43 -5.48 1.29 9.80
C LEU A 43 -4.78 1.92 11.00
N GLY A 44 -3.47 1.73 11.12
CA GLY A 44 -2.72 2.54 12.05
C GLY A 44 -2.71 3.95 11.50
N ASP A 45 -3.32 4.91 12.19
CA ASP A 45 -3.27 6.33 11.83
C ASP A 45 -1.81 6.80 11.63
N ASP A 46 -0.88 6.13 12.29
CA ASP A 46 0.55 6.39 12.25
C ASP A 46 1.33 5.62 11.18
N ARG A 47 0.74 4.72 10.39
CA ARG A 47 1.53 3.88 9.46
C ARG A 47 2.32 4.74 8.47
N LEU A 48 1.69 5.72 7.84
CA LEU A 48 2.37 6.65 6.93
C LEU A 48 3.47 7.45 7.61
N ALA A 49 3.23 7.91 8.84
CA ALA A 49 4.21 8.64 9.63
C ALA A 49 5.39 7.75 10.02
N GLU A 50 5.15 6.50 10.39
CA GLU A 50 6.15 5.48 10.72
C GLU A 50 7.06 5.18 9.53
N ILE A 51 6.51 5.07 8.32
CA ILE A 51 7.29 4.87 7.10
C ILE A 51 8.18 6.09 6.84
N ARG A 52 7.62 7.30 6.91
CA ARG A 52 8.39 8.55 6.73
C ARG A 52 9.50 8.73 7.76
N ARG A 53 9.33 8.23 9.00
CA ARG A 53 10.37 8.30 10.05
C ARG A 53 11.52 7.31 9.84
N ARG A 54 11.26 6.14 9.26
CA ARG A 54 12.27 5.08 9.08
C ARG A 54 13.14 5.26 7.84
N HIS A 55 12.63 5.96 6.84
CA HIS A 55 13.30 6.14 5.55
C HIS A 55 13.87 7.55 5.42
N ARG A 56 14.96 7.68 4.66
CA ARG A 56 15.49 9.01 4.30
C ARG A 56 14.52 9.72 3.35
N PRO A 57 14.50 11.07 3.31
CA PRO A 57 13.60 11.80 2.41
C PRO A 57 13.74 11.43 0.92
N ASP A 58 14.95 11.10 0.48
CA ASP A 58 15.25 10.70 -0.91
C ASP A 58 14.98 9.23 -1.21
N ASP A 59 14.52 8.46 -0.22
CA ASP A 59 14.22 7.04 -0.38
C ASP A 59 13.08 6.84 -1.40
N PRO A 60 13.24 5.97 -2.41
CA PRO A 60 12.19 5.65 -3.37
C PRO A 60 10.86 5.25 -2.73
N VAL A 61 10.88 4.64 -1.55
CA VAL A 61 9.67 4.28 -0.79
C VAL A 61 8.91 5.53 -0.32
N VAL A 62 9.63 6.57 0.13
CA VAL A 62 9.04 7.85 0.56
C VAL A 62 8.49 8.62 -0.63
N ARG A 63 9.22 8.62 -1.75
CA ARG A 63 8.76 9.24 -3.00
C ARG A 63 7.51 8.54 -3.53
N ALA A 64 7.50 7.20 -3.54
CA ALA A 64 6.36 6.41 -3.97
C ALA A 64 5.11 6.64 -3.11
N LEU A 65 5.28 6.84 -1.80
CA LEU A 65 4.16 7.18 -0.91
C LEU A 65 3.44 8.46 -1.34
N ALA A 66 4.16 9.48 -1.80
CA ALA A 66 3.54 10.71 -2.29
C ALA A 66 2.72 10.48 -3.59
N ILE A 67 3.10 9.47 -4.39
CA ILE A 67 2.47 9.16 -5.67
C ILE A 67 1.17 8.35 -5.47
N ASN A 68 1.14 7.42 -4.52
CA ASN A 68 0.08 6.41 -4.44
C ASN A 68 -0.64 6.29 -3.09
N VAL A 69 -0.46 7.24 -2.17
CA VAL A 69 -1.16 7.23 -0.86
C VAL A 69 -2.67 7.07 -1.01
N ASP A 70 -3.31 7.84 -1.89
CA ASP A 70 -4.76 7.81 -2.04
C ASP A 70 -5.27 6.45 -2.54
N GLU A 71 -4.51 5.84 -3.46
CA GLU A 71 -4.82 4.53 -4.01
C GLU A 71 -4.57 3.42 -2.97
N ARG A 72 -3.59 3.56 -2.07
CA ARG A 72 -3.44 2.66 -0.92
C ARG A 72 -4.63 2.72 0.02
N LEU A 73 -5.11 3.93 0.32
CA LEU A 73 -6.31 4.10 1.14
C LEU A 73 -7.55 3.54 0.42
N ALA A 74 -7.63 3.67 -0.90
CA ALA A 74 -8.71 3.08 -1.69
C ALA A 74 -8.69 1.55 -1.68
N ALA A 75 -7.51 0.94 -1.81
CA ALA A 75 -7.29 -0.50 -1.71
C ALA A 75 -7.76 -1.05 -0.36
N VAL A 76 -7.36 -0.40 0.75
CA VAL A 76 -7.83 -0.76 2.11
C VAL A 76 -9.36 -0.73 2.19
N ARG A 77 -9.99 0.35 1.71
CA ARG A 77 -11.45 0.47 1.69
C ARG A 77 -12.11 -0.63 0.85
N ARG A 78 -11.54 -1.00 -0.31
CA ARG A 78 -12.05 -2.09 -1.16
C ARG A 78 -11.96 -3.44 -0.44
N THR A 79 -10.84 -3.73 0.21
CA THR A 79 -10.62 -4.96 0.97
C THR A 79 -11.60 -5.08 2.15
N HIS A 80 -11.77 -4.04 2.97
CA HIS A 80 -12.75 -4.08 4.06
C HIS A 80 -14.19 -4.28 3.58
N ARG A 81 -14.57 -3.67 2.45
CA ARG A 81 -15.89 -3.91 1.84
C ARG A 81 -16.06 -5.35 1.38
N LEU A 82 -15.01 -5.96 0.82
CA LEU A 82 -15.05 -7.36 0.40
C LEU A 82 -15.24 -8.27 1.60
N LEU A 83 -14.45 -8.10 2.67
CA LEU A 83 -14.55 -8.91 3.88
C LEU A 83 -15.95 -8.83 4.51
N ARG A 84 -16.53 -7.63 4.59
CA ARG A 84 -17.90 -7.43 5.09
C ARG A 84 -18.97 -8.15 4.26
N ARG A 85 -18.74 -8.36 2.96
CA ARG A 85 -19.68 -9.06 2.08
C ARG A 85 -19.58 -10.58 2.18
N THR A 86 -18.41 -11.10 2.52
CA THR A 86 -18.16 -12.54 2.65
C THR A 86 -18.56 -13.10 4.03
N MET A 87 -18.71 -12.22 5.03
CA MET A 87 -19.10 -12.58 6.41
C MET A 87 -20.62 -12.55 6.67
N VAL A 88 -21.43 -12.32 5.63
CA VAL A 88 -22.91 -12.37 5.65
C VAL A 88 -23.35 -13.56 4.82
#